data_AF-R5SKY5-F1
#
_entry.id   AF-R5SKY5-F1
#
_cell.length_a   1.000
_cell.length_b   1.000
_cell.length_c   1.000
_cell.angle_alpha   90.00
_cell.angle_beta   90.00
_cell.angle_gamma   90.00
#
_symmetry.space_group_name_H-M   'P 1'
#
loop_
_entity.id
_entity.type
_entity.pdbx_description
1 polymer ?
#
loop_
_entity_poly.entity_id
_entity_poly.type
_entity_poly.pdbx_seq_one_letter_code
_entity_poly.pdbx_strand_id
1 'polypeptide(L)'
;MSEQDKIQLFENQPIRTAWNEEQEEWYFSIVDVIDVLTGSENPRRYWSDLKRKLKAEGATQLYEKIVQLKIVSSDGKSYKTDAATTEQAVLI
;
A
#
# COMPACT_ATOMS: atom_id res chain seq x y z
N MET A 1 -23.46 -11.49 -13.72
CA MET A 1 -22.26 -10.82 -14.26
C MET A 1 -22.33 -9.38 -13.80
N SER A 2 -21.43 -8.81 -13.00
CA SER A 2 -20.29 -9.33 -12.25
C SER A 2 -20.05 -8.35 -11.09
N GLU A 3 -19.73 -8.88 -9.91
CA GLU A 3 -19.20 -8.16 -8.74
C GLU A 3 -17.76 -7.70 -9.01
N GLN A 4 -17.53 -7.04 -10.14
CA GLN A 4 -16.23 -6.54 -10.53
C GLN A 4 -16.23 -5.03 -10.29
N ASP A 5 -15.20 -4.60 -9.55
CA ASP A 5 -14.73 -3.23 -9.51
C ASP A 5 -15.47 -2.30 -8.54
N LYS A 6 -15.55 -2.69 -7.26
CA LYS A 6 -15.48 -1.69 -6.17
C LYS A 6 -14.06 -1.12 -6.11
N ILE A 7 -13.65 -0.41 -7.16
CA ILE A 7 -12.47 0.45 -7.14
C ILE A 7 -12.85 1.64 -6.27
N GLN A 8 -12.39 1.64 -5.02
CA GLN A 8 -12.49 2.81 -4.14
C GLN A 8 -11.56 3.89 -4.70
N LEU A 9 -12.11 4.72 -5.58
CA LEU A 9 -11.47 5.90 -6.15
C LEU A 9 -11.34 6.97 -5.07
N PHE A 10 -10.17 7.07 -4.43
CA PHE A 10 -9.75 8.30 -3.78
C PHE A 10 -9.06 9.18 -4.85
N GLU A 11 -9.64 10.34 -5.14
CA GLU A 11 -9.08 11.40 -5.99
C GLU A 11 -8.52 10.99 -7.38
N ASN A 12 -9.28 10.23 -8.18
CA ASN A 12 -8.93 9.85 -9.56
C ASN A 12 -7.69 8.97 -9.74
N GLN A 13 -7.02 8.53 -8.67
CA GLN A 13 -5.93 7.56 -8.75
C GLN A 13 -6.34 6.22 -8.14
N PRO A 14 -6.33 5.12 -8.91
CA PRO A 14 -6.68 3.81 -8.38
C PRO A 14 -5.61 3.33 -7.41
N ILE A 15 -5.95 3.26 -6.12
CA ILE A 15 -5.12 2.59 -5.11
C ILE A 15 -5.20 1.08 -5.38
N ARG A 16 -4.07 0.44 -5.65
CA ARG A 16 -4.06 -1.00 -5.89
C ARG A 16 -4.25 -1.76 -4.58
N THR A 17 -5.17 -2.72 -4.61
CA THR A 17 -5.49 -3.57 -3.47
C THR A 17 -5.13 -5.04 -3.72
N ALA A 18 -4.88 -5.76 -2.63
CA ALA A 18 -4.75 -7.22 -2.64
C ALA A 18 -5.62 -7.80 -1.53
N TRP A 19 -6.33 -8.87 -1.85
CA TRP A 19 -7.02 -9.69 -0.87
C TRP A 19 -6.03 -10.69 -0.27
N ASN A 20 -5.97 -10.78 1.05
CA ASN A 20 -5.21 -11.81 1.75
C ASN A 20 -6.17 -12.86 2.32
N GLU A 21 -6.13 -14.08 1.78
CA GLU A 21 -6.99 -15.19 2.21
C GLU A 21 -6.69 -15.68 3.62
N GLU A 22 -5.45 -15.57 4.11
CA GLU A 22 -5.06 -16.07 5.44
C GLU A 22 -5.61 -15.20 6.57
N GLN A 23 -5.75 -13.90 6.32
CA GLN A 23 -6.26 -12.93 7.29
C GLN A 23 -7.69 -12.50 6.98
N GLU A 24 -8.25 -12.92 5.85
CA GLU A 24 -9.56 -12.48 5.32
C GLU A 24 -9.69 -10.95 5.27
N GLU A 25 -8.61 -10.28 4.86
CA GLU A 25 -8.49 -8.82 4.91
C GLU A 25 -7.98 -8.20 3.60
N TRP A 26 -8.41 -6.96 3.37
CA TRP A 26 -7.92 -6.14 2.26
C TRP A 26 -6.65 -5.39 2.64
N TYR A 27 -5.66 -5.48 1.76
CA TYR A 27 -4.40 -4.78 1.86
C TYR A 27 -4.28 -3.76 0.73
N PHE A 28 -3.73 -2.60 1.05
CA PHE A 28 -3.55 -1.48 0.15
C PHE A 28 -2.06 -1.28 -0.13
N SER A 29 -1.72 -0.94 -1.37
CA SER A 29 -0.34 -0.59 -1.70
C SER A 29 0.07 0.68 -0.95
N ILE A 30 1.11 0.58 -0.12
CA ILE A 30 1.63 1.73 0.63
C ILE A 30 2.16 2.82 -0.31
N VAL A 31 2.77 2.41 -1.44
CA VAL A 31 3.29 3.36 -2.43
C VAL A 31 2.17 4.16 -3.07
N ASP A 32 1.04 3.53 -3.38
CA ASP A 32 -0.11 4.24 -3.99
C ASP A 32 -0.79 5.14 -2.96
N VAL A 33 -0.87 4.71 -1.70
CA VAL A 33 -1.36 5.57 -0.59
C VAL A 33 -0.48 6.80 -0.43
N ILE A 34 0.85 6.63 -0.45
CA ILE A 34 1.79 7.76 -0.39
C ILE A 34 1.62 8.67 -1.60
N ASP A 35 1.47 8.11 -2.80
CA ASP A 35 1.26 8.88 -4.03
C ASP A 35 0.02 9.78 -3.92
N VAL A 36 -1.11 9.19 -3.51
CA VAL A 36 -2.37 9.92 -3.30
C VAL A 36 -2.25 10.98 -2.21
N LEU A 37 -1.63 10.67 -1.07
CA LEU A 37 -1.54 11.59 0.06
C LEU A 37 -0.52 12.72 -0.14
N THR A 38 0.56 12.46 -0.86
CA THR A 38 1.69 13.39 -0.98
C THR A 38 1.80 14.05 -2.35
N GLY A 39 1.17 13.48 -3.39
CA GLY A 39 1.35 13.90 -4.79
C GLY A 39 2.79 13.85 -5.26
N SER A 40 3.63 13.02 -4.61
CA SER A 40 5.07 12.97 -4.88
C SER A 40 5.35 12.39 -6.26
N GLU A 41 6.21 13.02 -7.05
CA GLU A 41 6.67 12.45 -8.33
C GLU A 41 7.41 11.11 -8.17
N ASN A 42 7.88 10.79 -6.95
CA ASN A 42 8.57 9.54 -6.65
C ASN A 42 8.15 8.95 -5.30
N PRO A 43 6.95 8.34 -5.22
CA PRO A 43 6.41 7.80 -3.97
C PRO A 43 7.23 6.62 -3.44
N ARG A 44 7.92 5.87 -4.31
CA ARG A 44 8.84 4.79 -3.91
C ARG A 44 10.05 5.30 -3.14
N ARG A 45 10.64 6.41 -3.60
CA ARG A 45 11.76 7.06 -2.90
C ARG A 45 11.28 7.63 -1.57
N TYR A 46 10.12 8.30 -1.58
CA TYR A 46 9.50 8.81 -0.36
C TYR A 46 9.29 7.70 0.67
N TRP A 47 8.71 6.56 0.25
CA TRP A 47 8.54 5.40 1.11
C TRP A 47 9.86 4.88 1.68
N SER A 48 10.92 4.81 0.87
CA SER A 48 12.25 4.38 1.34
C SER A 48 12.84 5.32 2.39
N ASP A 49 12.61 6.63 2.24
CA ASP A 49 13.06 7.64 3.19
C ASP A 49 12.24 7.60 4.48
N LEU A 50 10.92 7.44 4.38
CA LEU A 50 10.02 7.27 5.52
C LEU A 50 10.37 6.02 6.33
N LYS A 51 10.59 4.91 5.64
CA LYS A 51 11.10 3.65 6.19
C LYS A 51 12.35 3.85 7.05
N ARG A 52 13.31 4.62 6.56
CA ARG A 52 14.55 4.93 7.29
C ARG A 52 14.29 5.82 8.52
N LYS A 53 13.38 6.80 8.42
CA LYS A 53 12.98 7.65 9.56
C LYS A 53 12.27 6.85 10.65
N LEU A 54 11.27 6.06 10.29
CA LEU A 54 10.53 5.18 11.20
C LEU A 54 11.46 4.21 11.94
N LYS A 55 12.46 3.65 11.25
CA LYS A 55 13.48 2.80 11.88
C LYS A 55 14.36 3.57 12.87
N ALA A 56 14.69 4.82 12.58
CA ALA A 56 15.45 5.67 13.49
C ALA A 56 14.65 6.09 14.73
N GLU A 57 13.33 6.26 14.57
CA GLU A 57 12.40 6.60 15.65
C GLU A 57 11.95 5.40 16.49
N GLY A 58 12.37 4.18 16.12
CA GLY A 58 12.03 2.96 16.85
C GLY A 58 10.62 2.41 16.56
N ALA A 59 9.99 2.86 15.48
CA ALA A 59 8.67 2.39 15.03
C ALA A 59 8.74 1.00 14.34
N THR A 60 9.41 0.04 14.99
CA THR A 60 9.65 -1.31 14.49
C THR A 60 8.37 -2.11 14.33
N GLN A 61 7.36 -1.84 15.18
CA GLN A 61 6.08 -2.55 15.18
C GLN A 61 5.22 -2.26 13.94
N LEU A 62 5.35 -1.07 13.34
CA LEU A 62 4.71 -0.75 12.06
C LEU A 62 5.33 -1.58 10.92
N TYR A 63 6.64 -1.79 10.97
CA TYR A 63 7.36 -2.57 9.97
C TYR A 63 7.02 -4.05 9.99
N GLU A 64 6.86 -4.64 11.18
CA GLU A 64 6.51 -6.06 11.33
C GLU A 64 5.14 -6.40 10.75
N LYS A 65 4.24 -5.41 10.68
CA LYS A 65 2.87 -5.57 10.17
C LYS A 65 2.77 -5.38 8.66
N ILE A 66 3.78 -4.81 8.02
CA ILE A 66 3.78 -4.62 6.56
C ILE A 66 4.12 -5.94 5.89
N VAL A 67 3.23 -6.37 5.01
CA VAL A 67 3.38 -7.60 4.24
C VAL A 67 3.73 -7.27 2.79
N GLN A 68 4.50 -8.14 2.15
CA GLN A 68 4.72 -8.06 0.70
C GLN A 68 3.74 -8.96 -0.03
N LEU A 69 2.75 -8.34 -0.66
CA LEU A 69 1.78 -9.04 -1.49
C LEU A 69 2.11 -8.85 -2.97
N LYS A 70 1.72 -9.84 -3.78
CA LYS A 70 1.77 -9.72 -5.23
C LYS A 70 0.57 -8.91 -5.69
N ILE A 71 0.81 -7.67 -6.06
CA ILE A 71 -0.21 -6.75 -6.58
C ILE A 71 0.03 -6.57 -8.07
N VAL A 72 -1.04 -6.62 -8.86
CA VAL A 72 -1.01 -6.35 -10.30
C VAL A 72 -0.82 -4.84 -10.52
N SER A 73 0.18 -4.49 -11.30
CA SER A 73 0.49 -3.11 -11.69
C SER A 73 -0.25 -2.71 -12.97
N SER A 74 -0.22 -1.43 -13.32
CA SER A 74 -0.89 -0.86 -14.51
C SER A 74 -0.41 -1.45 -15.85
N ASP A 75 0.78 -2.04 -15.87
CA ASP A 75 1.34 -2.77 -17.01
C ASP A 75 0.88 -4.25 -17.07
N GLY A 76 -0.03 -4.66 -16.20
CA GLY A 76 -0.57 -6.03 -16.13
C GLY A 76 0.37 -7.03 -15.46
N LYS A 77 1.54 -6.60 -14.97
CA LYS A 77 2.49 -7.48 -14.29
C LYS A 77 2.31 -7.44 -12.78
N SER A 78 2.45 -8.59 -12.13
CA SER A 78 2.42 -8.67 -10.66
C SER A 78 3.80 -8.40 -10.07
N TYR A 79 3.87 -7.49 -9.11
CA TYR A 79 5.09 -7.17 -8.36
C TYR A 79 4.88 -7.37 -6.87
N LYS A 80 5.93 -7.82 -6.18
CA LYS A 80 5.96 -7.79 -4.71
C LYS A 80 5.94 -6.33 -4.26
N THR A 81 4.87 -5.96 -3.59
CA THR A 81 4.60 -4.58 -3.20
C THR A 81 4.34 -4.58 -1.70
N ASP A 82 5.00 -3.65 -1.00
CA ASP A 82 4.75 -3.40 0.41
C ASP A 82 3.30 -2.94 0.57
N ALA A 83 2.51 -3.70 1.33
CA ALA A 83 1.09 -3.48 1.50
C ALA A 83 0.70 -3.53 2.98
N ALA A 84 -0.30 -2.73 3.34
CA ALA A 84 -0.80 -2.59 4.71
C ALA A 84 -2.33 -2.53 4.71
N THR A 85 -2.96 -2.92 5.81
CA THR A 85 -4.41 -2.84 5.98
C THR A 85 -4.85 -1.40 6.30
N THR A 86 -6.15 -1.11 6.21
CA THR A 86 -6.71 0.22 6.52
C THR A 86 -6.44 0.67 7.96
N GLU A 87 -6.50 -0.24 8.95
CA GLU A 87 -6.14 0.10 10.34
C GLU A 87 -4.68 0.52 10.45
N GLN A 88 -3.82 -0.08 9.63
CA GLN A 88 -2.39 0.19 9.62
C GLN A 88 -2.06 1.47 8.86
N ALA A 89 -2.77 1.75 7.76
CA ALA A 89 -2.54 2.92 6.90
C ALA A 89 -2.86 4.26 7.59
N VAL A 90 -3.76 4.29 8.58
CA VAL A 90 -4.09 5.51 9.35
C VAL A 90 -2.99 5.90 10.35
N LEU A 91 -2.07 4.98 10.67
CA LEU A 91 -0.98 5.20 11.64
C LEU A 91 0.35 5.63 10.98
N ILE A 92 0.40 5.73 9.65
CA ILE A 92 1.57 6.13 8.85
C ILE A 92 1.42 7.59 8.41
#